data_AF-A0A2U1T893-F1
#
_entry.id   AF-A0A2U1T893-F1
#
_cell.length_a   1.000
_cell.length_b   1.000
_cell.length_c   1.000
_cell.angle_alpha   90.00
_cell.angle_beta   90.00
_cell.angle_gamma   90.00
#
_symmetry.space_group_name_H-M   'P 1'
#
loop_
_entity.id
_entity.type
_entity.pdbx_description
1 polymer ?
#
loop_
_entity_poly.entity_id
_entity_poly.type
_entity_poly.pdbx_seq_one_letter_code
_entity_poly.pdbx_strand_id
1 'polypeptide(L)'
;MIVNPAELSPSQYGFFVEYLHTAFLLAVLIGYLYFRRTHVSPGGSLAVGYLSAGLFFPLNVLATIGIALISFVVIHFVVLKIWLPRPRRIFAIGLFTGVFMGFLWLVVVDGLVENTFEIVTGLALVGVIVPGMLCNSFNKQGVLKTLVPLAWMIPLATGGALLITWIISQVVRTSAAENLFEPTKSNTVGLFALSAVSVISAILVQEGPLARFNLRTGGYVTAGLIVATAGDLRYFGLILLVSLAVWGVGELFTHSTPLFGKDRFILLVMLSFSFAILFELIILNFWDAPFNGAENLVYCVLPALIANDLLQYRPRRVVPGMVISVMVCAILSGILFGFTGELVSI
;
A
#
# COMPACT_ATOMS: atom_id res chain seq x y z
N MET A 1 -6.40 -1.88 24.76
CA MET A 1 -4.96 -1.90 25.07
C MET A 1 -4.25 -1.71 23.75
N ILE A 2 -3.73 -0.51 23.49
CA ILE A 2 -3.05 -0.24 22.21
C ILE A 2 -1.60 -0.66 22.43
N VAL A 3 -1.23 -1.81 21.89
CA VAL A 3 0.11 -2.37 22.09
C VAL A 3 1.03 -1.73 21.06
N ASN A 4 2.11 -1.10 21.53
CA ASN A 4 3.17 -0.62 20.66
C ASN A 4 3.90 -1.85 20.08
N PRO A 5 3.97 -2.02 18.75
CA PRO A 5 4.62 -3.18 18.16
C PRO A 5 6.11 -3.28 18.48
N ALA A 6 6.76 -2.17 18.88
CA ALA A 6 8.14 -2.16 19.34
C ALA A 6 8.34 -2.81 20.73
N GLU A 7 7.27 -3.04 21.49
CA GLU A 7 7.30 -3.65 22.83
C GLU A 7 6.88 -5.13 22.83
N LEU A 8 6.56 -5.68 21.66
CA LEU A 8 6.13 -7.08 21.51
C LEU A 8 7.31 -8.04 21.66
N SER A 9 7.10 -9.18 22.32
CA SER A 9 8.09 -10.27 22.29
C SER A 9 8.23 -10.82 20.85
N PRO A 10 9.36 -11.44 20.48
CA PRO A 10 9.57 -11.96 19.12
C PRO A 10 8.43 -12.86 18.62
N SER A 11 7.91 -13.73 19.48
CA SER A 11 6.76 -14.59 19.18
C SER A 11 5.45 -13.83 18.97
N GLN A 12 5.19 -12.80 19.77
CA GLN A 12 4.01 -11.95 19.62
C GLN A 12 4.10 -11.08 18.36
N TYR A 13 5.31 -10.63 18.01
CA TYR A 13 5.57 -9.89 16.79
C TYR A 13 5.41 -10.78 15.54
N GLY A 14 5.94 -12.01 15.57
CA GLY A 14 5.73 -13.00 14.50
C GLY A 14 4.24 -13.26 14.25
N PHE A 15 3.46 -13.49 15.32
CA PHE A 15 2.00 -13.63 15.22
C PHE A 15 1.33 -12.39 14.62
N PHE A 16 1.74 -11.19 15.04
CA PHE A 16 1.20 -9.93 14.52
C PHE A 16 1.45 -9.78 13.02
N VAL A 17 2.66 -10.07 12.55
CA VAL A 17 3.03 -9.99 11.12
C VAL A 17 2.28 -11.03 10.28
N GLU A 18 2.14 -12.26 10.77
CA GLU A 18 1.32 -13.30 10.10
C GLU A 18 -0.15 -12.88 10.00
N TYR A 19 -0.68 -12.30 11.08
CA TYR A 19 -2.03 -11.75 11.08
C TYR A 19 -2.18 -10.64 10.04
N LEU A 20 -1.24 -9.68 9.93
CA LEU A 20 -1.31 -8.61 8.94
C LEU A 20 -1.36 -9.14 7.51
N HIS A 21 -0.46 -10.05 7.14
CA HIS A 21 -0.41 -10.64 5.81
C HIS A 21 -1.68 -11.46 5.52
N THR A 22 -2.13 -12.27 6.48
CA THR A 22 -3.33 -13.11 6.34
C THR A 22 -4.60 -12.27 6.22
N ALA A 23 -4.74 -11.23 7.06
CA ALA A 23 -5.86 -10.30 7.03
C ALA A 23 -5.93 -9.58 5.68
N PHE A 24 -4.79 -9.09 5.20
CA PHE A 24 -4.72 -8.44 3.90
C PHE A 24 -5.14 -9.37 2.76
N LEU A 25 -4.54 -10.57 2.66
CA LEU A 25 -4.82 -11.52 1.57
C LEU A 25 -6.29 -11.98 1.58
N LEU A 26 -6.81 -12.34 2.76
CA LEU A 26 -8.19 -12.77 2.92
C LEU A 26 -9.17 -11.64 2.55
N ALA A 27 -8.89 -10.41 2.97
CA ALA A 27 -9.70 -9.24 2.64
C ALA A 27 -9.64 -8.88 1.14
N VAL A 28 -8.49 -9.00 0.48
CA VAL A 28 -8.37 -8.83 -0.98
C VAL A 28 -9.21 -9.88 -1.71
N LEU A 29 -9.20 -11.14 -1.24
CA LEU A 29 -10.00 -12.22 -1.80
C LEU A 29 -11.51 -12.00 -1.57
N ILE A 30 -11.94 -11.61 -0.38
CA ILE A 30 -13.34 -11.25 -0.09
C ILE A 30 -13.77 -10.07 -0.96
N GLY A 31 -12.90 -9.04 -1.06
CA GLY A 31 -13.05 -7.89 -1.95
C GLY A 31 -13.29 -8.28 -3.40
N TYR A 32 -12.50 -9.22 -3.89
CA TYR A 32 -12.64 -9.77 -5.21
C TYR A 32 -13.95 -10.51 -5.43
N LEU A 33 -14.27 -11.47 -4.55
CA LEU A 33 -15.45 -12.31 -4.68
C LEU A 33 -16.73 -11.46 -4.62
N TYR A 34 -16.74 -10.45 -3.75
CA TYR A 34 -17.82 -9.47 -3.69
C TYR A 34 -17.96 -8.69 -5.00
N PHE A 35 -16.85 -8.18 -5.54
CA PHE A 35 -16.87 -7.46 -6.81
C PHE A 35 -17.35 -8.34 -7.96
N ARG A 36 -16.93 -9.61 -8.02
CA ARG A 36 -17.34 -10.53 -9.09
C ARG A 36 -18.84 -10.80 -9.09
N ARG A 37 -19.49 -10.75 -7.92
CA ARG A 37 -20.94 -10.95 -7.79
C ARG A 37 -21.76 -9.68 -7.96
N THR A 38 -21.27 -8.55 -7.46
CA THR A 38 -22.07 -7.31 -7.35
C THR A 38 -21.63 -6.21 -8.32
N HIS A 39 -20.47 -6.37 -8.96
CA HIS A 39 -19.76 -5.33 -9.72
C HIS A 39 -19.46 -4.05 -8.93
N VAL A 40 -19.61 -4.07 -7.60
CA VAL A 40 -19.30 -2.97 -6.70
C VAL A 40 -17.91 -3.15 -6.11
N SER A 41 -17.12 -2.07 -6.08
CA SER A 41 -15.71 -2.11 -5.69
C SER A 41 -15.42 -1.13 -4.56
N PRO A 42 -15.52 -1.55 -3.29
CA PRO A 42 -15.34 -0.66 -2.16
C PRO A 42 -13.87 -0.25 -1.97
N GLY A 43 -13.47 0.92 -2.51
CA GLY A 43 -12.07 1.38 -2.50
C GLY A 43 -11.09 0.54 -3.34
N GLY A 44 -11.58 -0.42 -4.12
CA GLY A 44 -10.73 -1.45 -4.73
C GLY A 44 -10.41 -2.58 -3.76
N SER A 45 -10.00 -3.75 -4.28
CA SER A 45 -9.70 -4.92 -3.43
C SER A 45 -8.59 -4.64 -2.41
N LEU A 46 -7.64 -3.76 -2.76
CA LEU A 46 -6.55 -3.34 -1.87
C LEU A 46 -7.05 -2.55 -0.66
N ALA A 47 -8.01 -1.64 -0.81
CA ALA A 47 -8.49 -0.83 0.32
C ALA A 47 -9.11 -1.71 1.40
N VAL A 48 -9.90 -2.73 1.02
CA VAL A 48 -10.43 -3.72 1.96
C VAL A 48 -9.27 -4.46 2.65
N GLY A 49 -8.27 -4.88 1.87
CA GLY A 49 -7.01 -5.47 2.36
C GLY A 49 -6.37 -4.69 3.50
N TYR A 50 -6.03 -3.43 3.22
CA TYR A 50 -5.32 -2.58 4.16
C TYR A 50 -6.16 -2.16 5.36
N LEU A 51 -7.46 -1.89 5.18
CA LEU A 51 -8.35 -1.54 6.29
C LEU A 51 -8.59 -2.75 7.21
N SER A 52 -8.60 -3.97 6.65
CA SER A 52 -8.68 -5.19 7.46
C SER A 52 -7.40 -5.46 8.24
N ALA A 53 -6.23 -5.36 7.60
CA ALA A 53 -4.95 -5.50 8.29
C ALA A 53 -4.78 -4.41 9.36
N GLY A 54 -5.26 -3.19 9.09
CA GLY A 54 -5.23 -2.08 10.04
C GLY A 54 -6.28 -2.11 11.14
N LEU A 55 -7.21 -3.07 11.15
CA LEU A 55 -8.28 -3.11 12.17
C LEU A 55 -7.75 -3.39 13.59
N PHE A 56 -6.49 -3.86 13.70
CA PHE A 56 -5.76 -3.88 14.96
C PHE A 56 -5.67 -2.50 15.62
N PHE A 57 -5.63 -1.43 14.82
CA PHE A 57 -5.69 -0.04 15.24
C PHE A 57 -6.98 0.63 14.70
N PRO A 58 -8.14 0.39 15.33
CA PRO A 58 -9.44 0.77 14.77
C PRO A 58 -9.59 2.28 14.58
N LEU A 59 -8.94 3.11 15.41
CA LEU A 59 -8.94 4.56 15.24
C LEU A 59 -8.29 4.99 13.91
N ASN A 60 -7.22 4.31 13.47
CA ASN A 60 -6.57 4.60 12.20
C ASN A 60 -7.46 4.24 11.02
N VAL A 61 -8.20 3.14 11.11
CA VAL A 61 -9.19 2.74 10.10
C VAL A 61 -10.31 3.77 10.00
N LEU A 62 -10.87 4.19 11.14
CA LEU A 62 -11.91 5.22 11.19
C LEU A 62 -11.41 6.57 10.65
N ALA A 63 -10.19 6.98 11.03
CA ALA A 63 -9.56 8.19 10.50
C ALA A 63 -9.38 8.11 8.98
N THR A 64 -8.90 6.98 8.46
CA THR A 64 -8.73 6.76 7.01
C THR A 64 -10.06 6.89 6.25
N ILE A 65 -11.14 6.31 6.78
CA ILE A 65 -12.48 6.44 6.20
C ILE A 65 -13.00 7.88 6.30
N GLY A 66 -12.77 8.55 7.43
CA GLY A 66 -13.11 9.95 7.65
C GLY A 66 -12.40 10.89 6.67
N ILE A 67 -11.09 10.72 6.50
CA ILE A 67 -10.27 11.46 5.52
C ILE A 67 -10.79 11.23 4.10
N ALA A 68 -11.19 10.00 3.75
CA ALA A 68 -11.77 9.71 2.45
C ALA A 68 -13.11 10.42 2.22
N LEU A 69 -13.96 10.50 3.26
CA LEU A 69 -15.25 11.21 3.21
C LEU A 69 -15.05 12.72 3.08
N ILE A 70 -14.14 13.30 3.86
CA ILE A 70 -13.78 14.72 3.76
C ILE A 70 -13.25 15.02 2.35
N SER A 71 -12.34 14.18 1.83
CA SER A 71 -11.82 14.30 0.47
C SER A 71 -12.94 14.24 -0.58
N PHE A 72 -13.92 13.35 -0.39
CA PHE A 72 -15.09 13.26 -1.27
C PHE A 72 -15.95 14.52 -1.22
N VAL A 73 -16.23 15.06 -0.04
CA VAL A 73 -16.97 16.32 0.13
C VAL A 73 -16.23 17.47 -0.56
N VAL A 74 -14.92 17.59 -0.35
CA VAL A 74 -14.09 18.63 -1.00
C VAL A 74 -14.17 18.52 -2.52
N ILE A 75 -14.02 17.31 -3.08
CA ILE A 75 -14.11 17.13 -4.54
C ILE A 75 -15.50 17.49 -5.06
N HIS A 76 -16.55 17.02 -4.39
CA HIS A 76 -17.92 17.19 -4.87
C HIS A 76 -18.40 18.64 -4.79
N PHE A 77 -18.11 19.33 -3.68
CA PHE A 77 -18.62 20.68 -3.43
C PHE A 77 -17.68 21.79 -3.91
N VAL A 78 -16.37 21.53 -4.03
CA VAL A 78 -15.40 22.53 -4.47
C VAL A 78 -14.94 22.26 -5.89
N VAL A 79 -14.32 21.11 -6.15
CA VAL A 79 -13.63 20.85 -7.43
C VAL A 79 -14.62 20.71 -8.58
N LEU A 80 -15.63 19.85 -8.44
CA LEU A 80 -16.60 19.58 -9.52
C LEU A 80 -17.50 20.78 -9.83
N LYS A 81 -17.61 21.74 -8.90
CA LYS A 81 -18.34 23.00 -9.10
C LYS A 81 -17.56 24.00 -9.95
N ILE A 82 -16.23 23.96 -9.88
CA ILE A 82 -15.35 24.85 -10.64
C ILE A 82 -15.09 24.29 -12.04
N TRP A 83 -14.84 22.98 -12.14
CA TRP A 83 -14.45 22.34 -13.40
C TRP A 83 -14.81 20.86 -13.40
N LEU A 84 -15.16 20.32 -14.58
CA LEU A 84 -15.47 18.89 -14.79
C LEU A 84 -14.25 18.16 -15.37
N PRO A 85 -13.43 17.48 -14.55
CA PRO A 85 -12.25 16.77 -15.01
C PRO A 85 -12.61 15.46 -15.71
N ARG A 86 -11.72 14.97 -16.57
CA ARG A 86 -11.81 13.58 -17.08
C ARG A 86 -11.75 12.57 -15.90
N PRO A 87 -12.40 11.40 -15.98
CA PRO A 87 -12.46 10.44 -14.87
C PRO A 87 -11.11 10.04 -14.26
N ARG A 88 -10.05 9.93 -15.08
CA ARG A 88 -8.70 9.64 -14.59
C ARG A 88 -8.10 10.78 -13.78
N ARG A 89 -8.41 12.04 -14.13
CA ARG A 89 -8.00 13.23 -13.37
C ARG A 89 -8.77 13.35 -12.06
N ILE A 90 -10.05 12.96 -12.02
CA ILE A 90 -10.83 12.90 -10.76
C ILE A 90 -10.15 11.94 -9.77
N PHE A 91 -9.69 10.77 -10.24
CA PHE A 91 -8.92 9.84 -9.40
C PHE A 91 -7.64 10.47 -8.87
N ALA A 92 -6.85 11.13 -9.74
CA ALA A 92 -5.60 11.78 -9.33
C ALA A 92 -5.83 12.92 -8.32
N ILE A 93 -6.87 13.73 -8.53
CA ILE A 93 -7.28 14.77 -7.57
C ILE A 93 -7.70 14.14 -6.25
N GLY A 94 -8.48 13.06 -6.28
CA GLY A 94 -8.89 12.32 -5.08
C GLY A 94 -7.72 11.76 -4.29
N LEU A 95 -6.72 11.23 -4.99
CA LEU A 95 -5.48 10.77 -4.39
C LEU A 95 -4.71 11.94 -3.76
N PHE A 96 -4.55 13.05 -4.47
CA PHE A 96 -3.90 14.26 -3.95
C PHE A 96 -4.61 14.82 -2.71
N THR A 97 -5.95 14.95 -2.74
CA THR A 97 -6.73 15.41 -1.58
C THR A 97 -6.62 14.45 -0.41
N GLY A 98 -6.59 13.13 -0.67
CA GLY A 98 -6.40 12.12 0.37
C GLY A 98 -5.04 12.26 1.06
N VAL A 99 -3.97 12.45 0.29
CA VAL A 99 -2.62 12.71 0.81
C VAL A 99 -2.59 13.99 1.65
N PHE A 100 -3.16 15.07 1.12
CA PHE A 100 -3.16 16.37 1.79
C PHE A 100 -3.96 16.35 3.10
N MET A 101 -5.14 15.74 3.08
CA MET A 101 -5.97 15.59 4.29
C MET A 101 -5.36 14.61 5.30
N GLY A 102 -4.67 13.57 4.82
CA GLY A 102 -3.88 12.68 5.69
C GLY A 102 -2.71 13.41 6.36
N PHE A 103 -2.04 14.30 5.64
CA PHE A 103 -0.99 15.15 6.20
C PHE A 103 -1.56 16.09 7.27
N LEU A 104 -2.69 16.76 6.98
CA LEU A 104 -3.37 17.60 7.97
C LEU A 104 -3.78 16.82 9.21
N TRP A 105 -4.29 15.58 9.04
CA TRP A 105 -4.60 14.71 10.16
C TRP A 105 -3.38 14.42 11.03
N LEU A 106 -2.22 14.13 10.44
CA LEU A 106 -0.98 13.92 11.19
C LEU A 106 -0.58 15.16 11.99
N VAL A 107 -0.66 16.35 11.39
CA VAL A 107 -0.37 17.63 12.08
C VAL A 107 -1.34 17.87 13.23
N VAL A 108 -2.62 17.58 13.05
CA VAL A 108 -3.65 17.76 14.09
C VAL A 108 -3.45 16.79 15.25
N VAL A 109 -3.12 15.52 14.97
CA VAL A 109 -2.83 14.53 16.00
C VAL A 109 -1.57 14.92 16.78
N ASP A 110 -0.55 15.49 16.11
CA ASP A 110 0.65 16.01 16.75
C ASP A 110 0.35 17.12 17.75
N GLY A 111 -0.42 18.12 17.31
CA GLY A 111 -0.72 19.28 18.13
C GLY A 111 -1.74 19.04 19.25
N LEU A 112 -2.60 18.01 19.14
CA LEU A 112 -3.69 17.78 20.08
C LEU A 112 -3.44 16.60 21.04
N VAL A 113 -2.62 15.63 20.65
CA VAL A 113 -2.45 14.38 21.41
C VAL A 113 -0.96 14.08 21.54
N GLU A 114 -0.30 14.81 22.44
CA GLU A 114 1.11 14.62 22.78
C GLU A 114 1.44 13.11 22.93
N ASN A 115 2.50 12.65 22.24
CA ASN A 115 3.09 11.30 22.35
C ASN A 115 2.31 10.08 21.81
N THR A 116 1.43 10.21 20.81
CA THR A 116 0.73 9.05 20.21
C THR A 116 1.23 8.66 18.80
N PHE A 117 2.42 9.10 18.39
CA PHE A 117 2.96 8.81 17.04
C PHE A 117 3.39 7.36 16.83
N GLU A 118 3.68 6.63 17.90
CA GLU A 118 4.17 5.25 17.81
C GLU A 118 3.07 4.25 17.39
N ILE A 119 1.81 4.69 17.32
CA ILE A 119 0.64 3.84 16.96
C ILE A 119 0.45 3.74 15.43
N VAL A 120 1.27 4.44 14.64
CA VAL A 120 1.13 4.53 13.19
C VAL A 120 2.28 3.79 12.49
N THR A 121 2.54 2.54 12.86
CA THR A 121 3.64 1.74 12.26
C THR A 121 3.17 0.92 11.04
N GLY A 122 3.96 0.93 9.97
CA GLY A 122 3.83 0.08 8.77
C GLY A 122 2.69 0.41 7.79
N LEU A 123 1.48 0.64 8.30
CA LEU A 123 0.29 0.92 7.48
C LEU A 123 0.19 2.37 6.99
N ALA A 124 1.01 3.28 7.50
CA ALA A 124 1.03 4.70 7.13
C ALA A 124 1.23 4.90 5.63
N LEU A 125 2.15 4.12 5.05
CA LEU A 125 2.57 4.16 3.65
C LEU A 125 1.41 3.92 2.69
N VAL A 126 0.52 3.00 3.06
CA VAL A 126 -0.66 2.69 2.25
C VAL A 126 -1.89 3.45 2.71
N GLY A 127 -1.91 3.91 3.97
CA GLY A 127 -2.80 4.93 4.47
C GLY A 127 -2.77 6.23 3.66
N VAL A 128 -1.70 6.51 2.88
CA VAL A 128 -1.67 7.60 1.90
C VAL A 128 -2.58 7.33 0.69
N ILE A 129 -2.60 6.09 0.18
CA ILE A 129 -3.31 5.73 -1.05
C ILE A 129 -4.78 5.38 -0.78
N VAL A 130 -5.05 4.69 0.33
CA VAL A 130 -6.37 4.13 0.65
C VAL A 130 -7.47 5.20 0.70
N PRO A 131 -7.28 6.37 1.35
CA PRO A 131 -8.28 7.44 1.33
C PRO A 131 -8.60 7.91 -0.09
N GLY A 132 -7.58 8.04 -0.94
CA GLY A 132 -7.75 8.40 -2.34
C GLY A 132 -8.54 7.37 -3.15
N MET A 133 -8.23 6.07 -2.95
CA MET A 133 -8.98 4.99 -3.60
C MET A 133 -10.43 4.92 -3.13
N LEU A 134 -10.69 5.08 -1.83
CA LEU A 134 -12.02 5.15 -1.25
C LEU A 134 -12.81 6.35 -1.78
N CYS A 135 -12.19 7.53 -1.78
CA CYS A 135 -12.78 8.75 -2.31
C CYS A 135 -13.20 8.57 -3.79
N ASN A 136 -12.35 7.96 -4.60
CA ASN A 136 -12.71 7.62 -5.98
C ASN A 136 -13.88 6.62 -6.06
N SER A 137 -13.97 5.64 -5.17
CA SER A 137 -15.13 4.75 -5.10
C SER A 137 -16.40 5.51 -4.71
N PHE A 138 -16.35 6.42 -3.74
CA PHE A 138 -17.48 7.29 -3.39
C PHE A 138 -17.98 8.08 -4.61
N ASN A 139 -17.06 8.64 -5.40
CA ASN A 139 -17.40 9.37 -6.63
C ASN A 139 -18.00 8.48 -7.72
N LYS A 140 -17.55 7.23 -7.87
CA LYS A 140 -18.00 6.34 -8.95
C LYS A 140 -19.29 5.59 -8.67
N GLN A 141 -19.45 5.07 -7.45
CA GLN A 141 -20.57 4.17 -7.11
C GLN A 141 -21.44 4.71 -5.98
N GLY A 142 -21.08 5.83 -5.36
CA GLY A 142 -21.78 6.43 -4.24
C GLY A 142 -21.23 5.97 -2.88
N VAL A 143 -21.47 6.81 -1.87
CA VAL A 143 -20.98 6.61 -0.49
C VAL A 143 -21.56 5.34 0.12
N LEU A 144 -22.90 5.18 0.09
CA LEU A 144 -23.57 4.03 0.70
C LEU A 144 -23.15 2.69 0.06
N LYS A 145 -23.07 2.64 -1.27
CA LYS A 145 -22.63 1.43 -1.99
C LYS A 145 -21.15 1.09 -1.73
N THR A 146 -20.39 1.99 -1.12
CA THR A 146 -18.98 1.77 -0.75
C THR A 146 -18.85 1.43 0.74
N LEU A 147 -19.50 2.20 1.62
CA LEU A 147 -19.39 2.02 3.07
C LEU A 147 -20.10 0.77 3.58
N VAL A 148 -21.29 0.45 3.06
CA VAL A 148 -22.04 -0.74 3.52
C VAL A 148 -21.24 -2.02 3.30
N PRO A 149 -20.63 -2.27 2.13
CA PRO A 149 -19.74 -3.41 1.95
C PRO A 149 -18.52 -3.38 2.88
N LEU A 150 -17.85 -2.23 3.02
CA LEU A 150 -16.69 -2.11 3.91
C LEU A 150 -17.02 -2.48 5.36
N ALA A 151 -18.17 -2.03 5.85
CA ALA A 151 -18.59 -2.22 7.23
C ALA A 151 -18.67 -3.69 7.66
N TRP A 152 -19.05 -4.61 6.77
CA TRP A 152 -19.07 -6.04 7.08
C TRP A 152 -17.82 -6.78 6.57
N MET A 153 -17.23 -6.38 5.44
CA MET A 153 -16.06 -7.05 4.87
C MET A 153 -14.82 -6.91 5.74
N ILE A 154 -14.61 -5.73 6.33
CA ILE A 154 -13.43 -5.46 7.17
C ILE A 154 -13.45 -6.33 8.44
N PRO A 155 -14.53 -6.37 9.26
CA PRO A 155 -14.59 -7.25 10.42
C PRO A 155 -14.58 -8.74 10.04
N LEU A 156 -15.27 -9.13 8.97
CA LEU A 156 -15.31 -10.53 8.53
C LEU A 156 -13.92 -11.04 8.15
N ALA A 157 -13.18 -10.28 7.35
CA ALA A 157 -11.83 -10.64 6.95
C ALA A 157 -10.87 -10.63 8.14
N THR A 158 -11.00 -9.64 9.03
CA THR A 158 -10.18 -9.55 10.24
C THR A 158 -10.41 -10.72 11.18
N GLY A 159 -11.68 -11.04 11.48
CA GLY A 159 -12.03 -12.17 12.35
C GLY A 159 -11.61 -13.51 11.74
N GLY A 160 -11.80 -13.68 10.42
CA GLY A 160 -11.33 -14.86 9.70
C GLY A 160 -9.81 -15.01 9.74
N ALA A 161 -9.07 -13.92 9.56
CA ALA A 161 -7.62 -13.93 9.61
C ALA A 161 -7.07 -14.20 11.01
N LEU A 162 -7.69 -13.62 12.05
CA LEU A 162 -7.34 -13.94 13.45
C LEU A 162 -7.54 -15.42 13.73
N LEU A 163 -8.67 -15.99 13.29
CA LEU A 163 -8.96 -17.42 13.47
C LEU A 163 -7.95 -18.29 12.71
N ILE A 164 -7.64 -17.96 11.46
CA ILE A 164 -6.65 -18.71 10.67
C ILE A 164 -5.27 -18.63 11.32
N THR A 165 -4.81 -17.44 11.68
CA THR A 165 -3.50 -17.24 12.32
C THR A 165 -3.43 -17.96 13.66
N TRP A 166 -4.51 -17.91 14.44
CA TRP A 166 -4.62 -18.66 15.69
C TRP A 166 -4.52 -20.18 15.45
N ILE A 167 -5.27 -20.74 14.49
CA ILE A 167 -5.18 -22.17 14.16
C ILE A 167 -3.76 -22.55 13.71
N ILE A 168 -3.15 -21.76 12.84
CA ILE A 168 -1.78 -22.01 12.36
C ILE A 168 -0.79 -22.01 13.53
N SER A 169 -0.91 -21.06 14.46
CA SER A 169 -0.05 -21.00 15.65
C SER A 169 -0.15 -22.24 16.57
N GLN A 170 -1.28 -22.96 16.53
CA GLN A 170 -1.44 -24.20 17.30
C GLN A 170 -0.86 -25.42 16.56
N VAL A 171 -0.84 -25.39 15.23
CA VAL A 171 -0.41 -26.52 14.39
C VAL A 171 1.10 -26.46 14.11
N VAL A 172 1.62 -25.26 13.85
CA VAL A 172 3.02 -25.03 13.47
C VAL A 172 3.77 -24.50 14.68
N ARG A 173 4.73 -25.29 15.18
CA ARG A 173 5.51 -24.96 16.39
C ARG A 173 6.54 -23.84 16.20
N THR A 174 6.90 -23.53 14.96
CA THR A 174 7.89 -22.51 14.60
C THR A 174 7.35 -21.64 13.48
N SER A 175 7.07 -20.38 13.77
CA SER A 175 6.57 -19.44 12.79
C SER A 175 7.71 -19.05 11.83
N ALA A 176 7.42 -18.99 10.53
CA ALA A 176 8.38 -18.43 9.56
C ALA A 176 8.62 -16.94 9.85
N ALA A 177 7.58 -16.23 10.32
CA ALA A 177 7.67 -14.81 10.64
C ALA A 177 8.56 -14.52 11.85
N GLU A 178 8.65 -15.42 12.83
CA GLU A 178 9.56 -15.29 13.98
C GLU A 178 11.04 -15.21 13.58
N ASN A 179 11.42 -15.87 12.49
CA ASN A 179 12.80 -15.87 11.99
C ASN A 179 13.04 -14.82 10.90
N LEU A 180 12.00 -14.45 10.17
CA LEU A 180 12.10 -13.50 9.05
C LEU A 180 12.02 -12.05 9.49
N PHE A 181 11.34 -11.74 10.60
CA PHE A 181 11.00 -10.37 10.95
C PHE A 181 11.38 -9.96 12.37
N GLU A 182 11.93 -8.76 12.50
CA GLU A 182 12.23 -8.12 13.78
C GLU A 182 11.55 -6.75 13.92
N PRO A 183 11.08 -6.39 15.13
CA PRO A 183 10.49 -5.09 15.40
C PRO A 183 11.58 -4.01 15.32
N THR A 184 11.50 -3.18 14.29
CA THR A 184 12.39 -2.01 14.11
C THR A 184 11.59 -0.72 14.27
N LYS A 185 12.17 0.28 14.93
CA LYS A 185 11.58 1.63 14.98
C LYS A 185 11.66 2.27 13.60
N SER A 186 10.54 2.46 12.92
CA SER A 186 10.51 3.14 11.64
C SER A 186 10.08 4.60 11.75
N ASN A 187 10.70 5.45 10.94
CA ASN A 187 10.33 6.87 10.85
C ASN A 187 9.05 7.01 10.02
N THR A 188 7.90 6.80 10.66
CA THR A 188 6.57 6.88 10.03
C THR A 188 6.34 8.19 9.29
N VAL A 189 6.76 9.32 9.86
CA VAL A 189 6.57 10.65 9.25
C VAL A 189 7.40 10.77 7.96
N GLY A 190 8.64 10.31 8.00
CA GLY A 190 9.52 10.25 6.83
C GLY A 190 8.93 9.38 5.71
N LEU A 191 8.45 8.18 6.05
CA LEU A 191 7.82 7.25 5.10
C LEU A 191 6.50 7.78 4.52
N PHE A 192 5.68 8.44 5.34
CA PHE A 192 4.46 9.10 4.88
C PHE A 192 4.80 10.25 3.92
N ALA A 193 5.73 11.12 4.29
CA ALA A 193 6.13 12.26 3.47
C ALA A 193 6.72 11.80 2.13
N LEU A 194 7.55 10.75 2.15
CA LEU A 194 8.12 10.20 0.93
C LEU A 194 7.06 9.55 0.02
N SER A 195 6.08 8.87 0.62
CA SER A 195 4.92 8.33 -0.10
C SER A 195 4.05 9.43 -0.70
N ALA A 196 3.83 10.52 0.03
CA ALA A 196 3.13 11.70 -0.45
C ALA A 196 3.85 12.34 -1.64
N VAL A 197 5.17 12.52 -1.55
CA VAL A 197 6.01 13.04 -2.63
C VAL A 197 5.94 12.12 -3.85
N SER A 198 6.03 10.79 -3.65
CA SER A 198 5.88 9.80 -4.71
C SER A 198 4.53 9.90 -5.42
N VAL A 199 3.45 10.07 -4.66
CA VAL A 199 2.11 10.22 -5.22
C VAL A 199 2.03 11.47 -6.08
N ILE A 200 2.55 12.60 -5.59
CA ILE A 200 2.58 13.87 -6.33
C ILE A 200 3.43 13.73 -7.59
N SER A 201 4.63 13.14 -7.49
CA SER A 201 5.50 12.92 -8.65
C SER A 201 4.83 12.02 -9.69
N ALA A 202 4.16 10.95 -9.25
CA ALA A 202 3.44 10.05 -10.14
C ALA A 202 2.27 10.75 -10.84
N ILE A 203 1.51 11.60 -10.12
CA ILE A 203 0.44 12.42 -10.72
C ILE A 203 1.01 13.39 -11.76
N LEU A 204 2.13 14.06 -11.48
CA LEU A 204 2.76 14.99 -12.41
C LEU A 204 3.29 14.29 -13.68
N VAL A 205 3.86 13.09 -13.53
CA VAL A 205 4.33 12.27 -14.66
C VAL A 205 3.16 11.78 -15.51
N GLN A 206 2.08 11.30 -14.88
CA GLN A 206 0.99 10.63 -15.58
C GLN A 206 -0.09 11.58 -16.13
N GLU A 207 -0.42 12.65 -15.41
CA GLU A 207 -1.53 13.55 -15.70
C GLU A 207 -1.09 15.02 -15.87
N GLY A 208 0.16 15.34 -15.56
CA GLY A 208 0.74 16.67 -15.65
C GLY A 208 1.47 16.96 -16.98
N PRO A 209 2.59 17.72 -16.95
CA PRO A 209 3.29 18.17 -18.16
C PRO A 209 3.83 17.03 -19.04
N LEU A 210 4.17 15.90 -18.42
CA LEU A 210 4.72 14.72 -19.10
C LEU A 210 3.64 13.77 -19.63
N ALA A 211 2.36 14.07 -19.43
CA ALA A 211 1.25 13.24 -19.90
C ALA A 211 1.29 13.02 -21.43
N ARG A 212 1.88 13.95 -22.19
CA ARG A 212 2.09 13.83 -23.65
C ARG A 212 2.88 12.61 -24.08
N PHE A 213 3.75 12.09 -23.21
CA PHE A 213 4.59 10.92 -23.49
C PHE A 213 3.91 9.58 -23.15
N ASN A 214 2.68 9.59 -22.61
CA ASN A 214 1.92 8.39 -22.22
C ASN A 214 2.71 7.43 -21.29
N LEU A 215 3.53 7.99 -20.40
CA LEU A 215 4.34 7.24 -19.44
C LEU A 215 3.49 6.71 -18.27
N ARG A 216 4.00 5.66 -17.62
CA ARG A 216 3.43 5.04 -16.42
C ARG A 216 4.51 4.86 -15.37
N THR A 217 4.13 4.83 -14.10
CA THR A 217 5.09 4.85 -12.99
C THR A 217 5.18 3.54 -12.21
N GLY A 218 4.46 2.48 -12.62
CA GLY A 218 4.48 1.20 -11.93
C GLY A 218 3.72 1.22 -10.61
N GLY A 219 2.73 2.12 -10.48
CA GLY A 219 2.07 2.48 -9.21
C GLY A 219 2.36 3.92 -8.76
N TYR A 220 1.55 4.45 -7.85
CA TYR A 220 1.67 5.84 -7.36
C TYR A 220 2.65 6.00 -6.19
N VAL A 221 2.90 4.95 -5.41
CA VAL A 221 3.80 4.97 -4.23
C VAL A 221 5.15 4.31 -4.49
N THR A 222 5.30 3.66 -5.64
CA THR A 222 6.47 2.88 -6.03
C THR A 222 7.77 3.69 -6.00
N ALA A 223 7.73 4.93 -6.50
CA ALA A 223 8.92 5.77 -6.53
C ALA A 223 9.41 6.11 -5.10
N GLY A 224 8.48 6.44 -4.21
CA GLY A 224 8.80 6.74 -2.81
C GLY A 224 9.42 5.56 -2.10
N LEU A 225 8.87 4.36 -2.27
CA LEU A 225 9.45 3.18 -1.65
C LEU A 225 10.83 2.82 -2.19
N ILE A 226 11.07 2.99 -3.49
CA ILE A 226 12.41 2.75 -4.05
C ILE A 226 13.42 3.75 -3.47
N VAL A 227 13.00 4.99 -3.25
CA VAL A 227 13.85 6.00 -2.61
C VAL A 227 14.07 5.68 -1.12
N ALA A 228 13.06 5.22 -0.38
CA ALA A 228 13.21 4.82 1.03
C ALA A 228 14.17 3.65 1.19
N THR A 229 14.12 2.71 0.25
CA THR A 229 14.92 1.48 0.27
C THR A 229 16.27 1.64 -0.43
N ALA A 230 16.59 2.83 -0.95
CA ALA A 230 17.87 3.07 -1.63
C ALA A 230 19.09 2.87 -0.71
N GLY A 231 18.91 3.01 0.61
CA GLY A 231 19.95 2.76 1.61
C GLY A 231 20.16 1.28 1.95
N ASP A 232 19.21 0.40 1.62
CA ASP A 232 19.28 -1.03 1.94
C ASP A 232 19.08 -1.89 0.69
N LEU A 233 20.19 -2.45 0.22
CA LEU A 233 20.25 -3.32 -0.96
C LEU A 233 19.32 -4.54 -0.86
N ARG A 234 19.00 -5.00 0.36
CA ARG A 234 18.12 -6.16 0.58
C ARG A 234 16.71 -5.88 0.10
N TYR A 235 16.13 -4.75 0.52
CA TYR A 235 14.78 -4.35 0.14
C TYR A 235 14.69 -3.96 -1.33
N PHE A 236 15.69 -3.24 -1.84
CA PHE A 236 15.73 -2.92 -3.27
C PHE A 236 15.82 -4.20 -4.13
N GLY A 237 16.69 -5.13 -3.73
CA GLY A 237 16.83 -6.44 -4.36
C GLY A 237 15.54 -7.25 -4.32
N LEU A 238 14.86 -7.29 -3.16
CA LEU A 238 13.57 -7.94 -2.99
C LEU A 238 12.52 -7.39 -3.95
N ILE A 239 12.31 -6.06 -3.98
CA ILE A 239 11.33 -5.42 -4.87
C ILE A 239 11.64 -5.76 -6.33
N LEU A 240 12.91 -5.66 -6.75
CA LEU A 240 13.34 -5.92 -8.12
C LEU A 240 13.12 -7.38 -8.52
N LEU A 241 13.61 -8.33 -7.72
CA LEU A 241 13.55 -9.76 -8.01
C LEU A 241 12.10 -10.26 -8.03
N VAL A 242 11.30 -9.86 -7.04
CA VAL A 242 9.89 -10.23 -6.97
C VAL A 242 9.12 -9.60 -8.14
N SER A 243 9.41 -8.34 -8.50
CA SER A 243 8.72 -7.69 -9.64
C SER A 243 9.00 -8.40 -10.96
N LEU A 244 10.26 -8.80 -11.18
CA LEU A 244 10.66 -9.55 -12.37
C LEU A 244 10.05 -10.96 -12.40
N ALA A 245 10.03 -11.66 -11.27
CA ALA A 245 9.41 -12.98 -11.15
C ALA A 245 7.90 -12.94 -11.41
N VAL A 246 7.20 -12.01 -10.74
CA VAL A 246 5.75 -11.83 -10.89
C VAL A 246 5.40 -11.38 -12.32
N TRP A 247 6.17 -10.48 -12.91
CA TRP A 247 5.97 -10.07 -14.31
C TRP A 247 6.21 -11.24 -15.28
N GLY A 248 7.31 -11.99 -15.12
CA GLY A 248 7.66 -13.10 -16.00
C GLY A 248 6.61 -14.23 -15.98
N VAL A 249 6.18 -14.64 -14.78
CA VAL A 249 5.11 -15.63 -14.62
C VAL A 249 3.78 -15.07 -15.12
N GLY A 250 3.49 -13.79 -14.84
CA GLY A 250 2.30 -13.10 -15.32
C GLY A 250 2.21 -13.06 -16.84
N GLU A 251 3.30 -12.75 -17.53
CA GLU A 251 3.38 -12.71 -19.00
C GLU A 251 3.10 -14.10 -19.58
N LEU A 252 3.76 -15.13 -19.05
CA LEU A 252 3.56 -16.53 -19.46
C LEU A 252 2.12 -16.97 -19.26
N PHE A 253 1.50 -16.59 -18.15
CA PHE A 253 0.11 -16.95 -17.85
C PHE A 253 -0.89 -16.21 -18.76
N THR A 254 -0.62 -14.94 -19.07
CA THR A 254 -1.47 -14.15 -19.97
C THR A 254 -1.41 -14.61 -21.42
N HIS A 255 -0.33 -15.30 -21.82
CA HIS A 255 -0.25 -15.95 -23.12
C HIS A 255 -1.26 -17.10 -23.28
N SER A 256 -1.50 -17.86 -22.21
CA SER A 256 -2.39 -19.03 -22.23
C SER A 256 -3.82 -18.70 -21.81
N THR A 257 -4.01 -17.67 -20.98
CA THR A 257 -5.32 -17.29 -20.46
C THR A 257 -5.50 -15.77 -20.49
N PRO A 258 -6.53 -15.25 -21.17
CA PRO A 258 -6.77 -13.82 -21.21
C PRO A 258 -7.36 -13.37 -19.86
N LEU A 259 -6.50 -12.89 -18.96
CA LEU A 259 -6.88 -12.29 -17.69
C LEU A 259 -7.10 -10.78 -17.86
N PHE A 260 -8.29 -10.30 -17.46
CA PHE A 260 -8.64 -8.89 -17.59
C PHE A 260 -8.86 -8.22 -16.23
N GLY A 261 -8.46 -6.94 -16.15
CA GLY A 261 -8.80 -6.06 -15.04
C GLY A 261 -8.39 -6.61 -13.68
N LYS A 262 -9.38 -6.87 -12.82
CA LYS A 262 -9.15 -7.27 -11.43
C LYS A 262 -8.71 -8.71 -11.29
N ASP A 263 -9.17 -9.61 -12.15
CA ASP A 263 -8.81 -11.03 -12.12
C ASP A 263 -7.30 -11.18 -12.27
N ARG A 264 -6.73 -10.43 -13.23
CA ARG A 264 -5.28 -10.31 -13.40
C ARG A 264 -4.61 -9.74 -12.16
N PHE A 265 -5.11 -8.61 -11.66
CA PHE A 265 -4.50 -7.92 -10.54
C PHE A 265 -4.40 -8.79 -9.27
N ILE A 266 -5.44 -9.54 -8.94
CA ILE A 266 -5.44 -10.41 -7.76
C ILE A 266 -4.49 -11.58 -7.91
N LEU A 267 -4.42 -12.19 -9.09
CA LEU A 267 -3.46 -13.24 -9.37
C LEU A 267 -2.02 -12.73 -9.16
N LEU A 268 -1.72 -11.51 -9.63
CA LEU A 268 -0.40 -10.90 -9.42
C LEU A 268 -0.12 -10.62 -7.94
N VAL A 269 -1.12 -10.18 -7.16
CA VAL A 269 -0.96 -10.00 -5.71
C VAL A 269 -0.66 -11.33 -5.03
N MET A 270 -1.40 -12.40 -5.35
CA MET A 270 -1.14 -13.73 -4.78
C MET A 270 0.26 -14.24 -5.14
N LEU A 271 0.67 -14.13 -6.41
CA LEU A 271 2.02 -14.49 -6.85
C LEU A 271 3.09 -13.68 -6.13
N SER A 272 2.84 -12.38 -5.96
CA SER A 272 3.77 -11.46 -5.31
C SER A 272 4.03 -11.83 -3.85
N PHE A 273 2.99 -12.21 -3.10
CA PHE A 273 3.17 -12.71 -1.73
C PHE A 273 3.97 -14.02 -1.68
N SER A 274 3.63 -14.98 -2.56
CA SER A 274 4.35 -16.26 -2.61
C SER A 274 5.84 -16.07 -2.96
N PHE A 275 6.14 -15.22 -3.93
CA PHE A 275 7.52 -14.91 -4.31
C PHE A 275 8.24 -14.06 -3.26
N ALA A 276 7.56 -13.09 -2.63
CA ALA A 276 8.15 -12.26 -1.58
C ALA A 276 8.67 -13.14 -0.43
N ILE A 277 7.84 -14.04 0.11
CA ILE A 277 8.26 -14.97 1.17
C ILE A 277 9.44 -15.84 0.72
N LEU A 278 9.40 -16.37 -0.51
CA LEU A 278 10.49 -17.19 -1.05
C LEU A 278 11.81 -16.40 -1.14
N PHE A 279 11.77 -15.17 -1.67
CA PHE A 279 12.97 -14.35 -1.82
C PHE A 279 13.45 -13.77 -0.50
N GLU A 280 12.56 -13.47 0.45
CA GLU A 280 12.92 -13.07 1.82
C GLU A 280 13.70 -14.19 2.51
N LEU A 281 13.25 -15.45 2.40
CA LEU A 281 13.99 -16.61 2.92
C LEU A 281 15.37 -16.77 2.27
N ILE A 282 15.47 -16.55 0.95
CA ILE A 282 16.74 -16.60 0.23
C ILE A 282 17.68 -15.48 0.72
N ILE A 283 17.20 -14.23 0.78
CA ILE A 283 17.97 -13.07 1.19
C ILE A 283 18.43 -13.19 2.65
N LEU A 284 17.56 -13.68 3.54
CA LEU A 284 17.90 -13.93 4.93
C LEU A 284 19.09 -14.89 5.03
N ASN A 285 19.09 -15.97 4.24
CA ASN A 285 20.19 -16.95 4.21
C ASN A 285 21.50 -16.41 3.61
N PHE A 286 21.47 -15.28 2.88
CA PHE A 286 22.67 -14.65 2.31
C PHE A 286 23.22 -13.52 3.18
N TRP A 287 22.37 -12.78 3.89
CA TRP A 287 22.75 -11.57 4.63
C TRP A 287 22.61 -11.70 6.16
N ASP A 288 22.07 -12.82 6.67
CA ASP A 288 21.87 -13.11 8.11
C ASP A 288 21.21 -11.96 8.89
N ALA A 289 20.35 -11.20 8.22
CA ALA A 289 19.74 -10.01 8.77
C ALA A 289 18.23 -9.98 8.46
N PRO A 290 17.36 -9.93 9.48
CA PRO A 290 15.91 -9.98 9.31
C PRO A 290 15.35 -8.70 8.69
N PHE A 291 14.10 -8.79 8.25
CA PHE A 291 13.34 -7.68 7.68
C PHE A 291 12.41 -7.04 8.72
N ASN A 292 12.01 -5.80 8.50
CA ASN A 292 10.91 -5.17 9.23
C ASN A 292 9.55 -5.71 8.77
N GLY A 293 8.82 -6.37 9.68
CA GLY A 293 7.59 -7.09 9.38
C GLY A 293 6.35 -6.22 9.14
N ALA A 294 6.25 -5.05 9.78
CA ALA A 294 5.07 -4.19 9.62
C ALA A 294 5.03 -3.49 8.25
N GLU A 295 6.20 -3.17 7.71
CA GLU A 295 6.37 -2.60 6.37
C GLU A 295 6.41 -3.66 5.28
N ASN A 296 6.69 -4.91 5.65
CA ASN A 296 6.77 -6.02 4.70
C ASN A 296 5.51 -6.22 3.87
N LEU A 297 4.35 -5.91 4.44
CA LEU A 297 3.09 -5.94 3.72
C LEU A 297 3.14 -5.09 2.45
N VAL A 298 3.80 -3.94 2.48
CA VAL A 298 3.92 -3.05 1.32
C VAL A 298 4.89 -3.65 0.30
N TYR A 299 6.00 -4.25 0.74
CA TYR A 299 6.96 -4.95 -0.12
C TYR A 299 6.35 -6.20 -0.78
N CYS A 300 5.35 -6.82 -0.18
CA CYS A 300 4.58 -7.89 -0.78
C CYS A 300 3.61 -7.40 -1.86
N VAL A 301 3.09 -6.17 -1.79
CA VAL A 301 2.07 -5.64 -2.71
C VAL A 301 2.67 -4.85 -3.87
N LEU A 302 3.78 -4.15 -3.62
CA LEU A 302 4.41 -3.27 -4.61
C LEU A 302 4.83 -3.98 -5.90
N PRO A 303 5.45 -5.18 -5.85
CA PRO A 303 5.83 -5.91 -7.06
C PRO A 303 4.62 -6.28 -7.93
N ALA A 304 3.48 -6.61 -7.32
CA ALA A 304 2.24 -6.85 -8.05
C ALA A 304 1.73 -5.60 -8.79
N LEU A 305 1.88 -4.40 -8.19
CA LEU A 305 1.53 -3.13 -8.84
C LEU A 305 2.44 -2.83 -10.03
N ILE A 306 3.75 -3.01 -9.85
CA ILE A 306 4.76 -2.83 -10.92
C ILE A 306 4.47 -3.82 -12.06
N ALA A 307 4.33 -5.10 -11.75
CA ALA A 307 4.06 -6.15 -12.72
C ALA A 307 2.74 -5.91 -13.47
N ASN A 308 1.68 -5.46 -12.78
CA ASN A 308 0.41 -5.15 -13.42
C ASN A 308 0.53 -4.03 -14.45
N ASP A 309 1.28 -2.97 -14.14
CA ASP A 309 1.55 -1.88 -15.08
C ASP A 309 2.41 -2.33 -16.25
N LEU A 310 3.44 -3.17 -16.00
CA LEU A 310 4.29 -3.75 -17.05
C LEU A 310 3.49 -4.58 -18.05
N LEU A 311 2.63 -5.47 -17.57
CA LEU A 311 1.76 -6.30 -18.40
C LEU A 311 0.75 -5.47 -19.20
N GLN A 312 0.21 -4.38 -18.61
CA GLN A 312 -0.81 -3.58 -19.26
C GLN A 312 -0.26 -2.58 -20.29
N TYR A 313 0.86 -1.93 -20.00
CA TYR A 313 1.34 -0.77 -20.76
C TYR A 313 2.69 -0.99 -21.44
N ARG A 314 3.28 -2.18 -21.30
CA ARG A 314 4.60 -2.61 -21.78
C ARG A 314 5.77 -1.90 -21.08
N PRO A 315 6.94 -2.55 -20.97
CA PRO A 315 8.11 -1.98 -20.29
C PRO A 315 8.56 -0.63 -20.85
N ARG A 316 8.43 -0.42 -22.17
CA ARG A 316 8.84 0.83 -22.84
C ARG A 316 8.12 2.08 -22.33
N ARG A 317 6.94 1.95 -21.72
CA ARG A 317 6.18 3.08 -21.15
C ARG A 317 6.31 3.19 -19.64
N VAL A 318 6.55 2.07 -18.96
CA VAL A 318 6.58 1.99 -17.50
C VAL A 318 7.97 2.32 -16.97
N VAL A 319 9.03 1.72 -17.54
CA VAL A 319 10.40 1.90 -17.03
C VAL A 319 10.84 3.38 -17.09
N PRO A 320 10.68 4.13 -18.20
CA PRO A 320 11.08 5.53 -18.22
C PRO A 320 10.26 6.40 -17.27
N GLY A 321 8.95 6.15 -17.14
CA GLY A 321 8.09 6.91 -16.23
C GLY A 321 8.43 6.65 -14.76
N MET A 322 8.73 5.40 -14.43
CA MET A 322 9.20 4.99 -13.10
C MET A 322 10.54 5.63 -12.77
N VAL A 323 11.53 5.60 -13.68
CA VAL A 323 12.83 6.26 -13.49
C VAL A 323 12.68 7.76 -13.26
N ILE A 324 11.87 8.45 -14.07
CA ILE A 324 11.61 9.89 -13.88
C ILE A 324 10.97 10.14 -12.52
N SER A 325 9.96 9.32 -12.14
CA SER A 325 9.29 9.47 -10.85
C SER A 325 10.24 9.23 -9.67
N VAL A 326 11.13 8.24 -9.76
CA VAL A 326 12.16 7.97 -8.74
C VAL A 326 13.14 9.13 -8.64
N MET A 327 13.64 9.66 -9.77
CA MET A 327 14.55 10.81 -9.75
C MET A 327 13.91 12.06 -9.13
N VAL A 328 12.66 12.38 -9.51
CA VAL A 328 11.93 13.51 -8.93
C VAL A 328 11.71 13.30 -7.43
N CYS A 329 11.31 12.08 -7.03
CA CYS A 329 11.10 11.76 -5.63
C CYS A 329 12.40 11.83 -4.82
N ALA A 330 13.54 11.35 -5.37
CA ALA A 330 14.85 11.42 -4.74
C ALA A 330 15.33 12.88 -4.57
N ILE A 331 15.15 13.74 -5.59
CA ILE A 331 15.51 15.16 -5.50
C ILE A 331 14.65 15.87 -4.45
N LEU A 332 13.34 15.68 -4.48
CA LEU A 332 12.42 16.30 -3.52
C LEU A 332 12.65 15.79 -2.10
N SER A 333 12.93 14.49 -1.95
CA SER A 333 13.32 13.88 -0.68
C SER A 333 14.63 14.47 -0.15
N GLY A 334 15.65 14.60 -1.01
CA GLY A 334 16.92 15.23 -0.64
C GLY A 334 16.77 16.70 -0.22
N ILE A 335 15.81 17.43 -0.80
CA ILE A 335 15.47 18.78 -0.33
C ILE A 335 14.75 18.71 1.02
N LEU A 336 13.73 17.86 1.16
CA LEU A 336 12.93 17.75 2.39
C LEU A 336 13.74 17.30 3.61
N PHE A 337 14.62 16.31 3.43
CA PHE A 337 15.39 15.69 4.52
C PHE A 337 16.85 16.17 4.58
N GLY A 338 17.39 16.74 3.50
CA GLY A 338 18.73 17.35 3.51
C GLY A 338 18.84 18.61 4.37
N PHE A 339 17.71 19.27 4.68
CA PHE A 339 17.68 20.34 5.69
C PHE A 339 17.62 19.80 7.14
N THR A 340 17.31 18.51 7.36
CA THR A 340 17.14 17.91 8.69
C THR A 340 18.25 16.95 9.11
N GLY A 341 19.27 16.71 8.28
CA GLY A 341 20.48 15.94 8.64
C GLY A 341 20.31 14.42 8.73
N GLU A 342 19.08 13.90 8.71
CA GLU A 342 18.79 12.47 8.67
C GLU A 342 18.27 12.08 7.29
N LEU A 343 19.09 11.38 6.49
CA LEU A 343 18.56 10.56 5.41
C LEU A 343 17.63 9.54 6.07
N VAL A 344 16.37 9.50 5.65
CA VAL A 344 15.39 8.49 6.07
C VAL A 344 15.87 7.13 5.56
N SER A 345 16.81 6.52 6.28
CA SER A 345 17.13 5.10 6.18
C SER A 345 16.16 4.36 7.08
N ILE A 346 15.50 3.34 6.52
CA ILE A 346 14.72 2.36 7.25
C ILE A 346 15.63 1.60 8.21
#